data_AF-A0A2G6DKS3-F1
#
_entry.id   AF-A0A2G6DKS3-F1
#
_cell.length_a   1.000
_cell.length_b   1.000
_cell.length_c   1.000
_cell.angle_alpha   90.00
_cell.angle_beta   90.00
_cell.angle_gamma   90.00
#
_symmetry.space_group_name_H-M   'P 1'
#
loop_
_entity.id
_entity.type
_entity.pdbx_description
1 polymer ?
#
loop_
_entity_poly.entity_id
_entity_poly.type
_entity_poly.pdbx_seq_one_letter_code
_entity_poly.pdbx_strand_id
1 'polypeptide(L)'
;MSGLPEQGLIFSISQLNAEVSLLLGQCFPAIWIEGEISNLARPSSRHLYFSLKDEQAQVRCALFRHRNLALRIRPENGMHIIAKGKVALYEPRGDYQFIIEQIETAGEGLLQRRFEALKHKLLTAGWFNTEHKKSLPPLPRAIGVITSPTGAAVRDILNVLKRRCPHIPVWIYPVTVQGETAARQIVRALQQANQEQRCDTLILARGGGSLEDLWPFNEEAVATAIYQSHLPIITGIGHETDFTIADFVADQRAPTPSAAAELAAPEAQALRQQLRLLSQRLQQQLALQLQYKQQQLHSLQHRLNLQKPANRLRQQAQKLDELDLRLHRQIQHYLHYKQDKLQTIKQTLLKSSPLPKIHTAQQNLQQQAQYLQHLMQLNLASKQKQLALQAARLNAYSPLATLERGFAVVFDQNHQVLRQAENTTNGSLLTVRLHKGELLCRVEECRTEKKIPTSLSRDFKE
;
A
#
# COMPACT_ATOMS: atom_id res chain seq x y z
N MET A 1 16.40 14.09 137.84
CA MET A 1 16.47 12.79 137.15
C MET A 1 17.29 13.02 135.88
N SER A 2 18.58 12.72 135.97
CA SER A 2 19.22 11.51 135.42
C SER A 2 19.90 11.87 134.09
N GLY A 3 21.20 12.16 134.20
CA GLY A 3 22.06 12.42 133.07
C GLY A 3 22.26 11.20 132.19
N LEU A 4 22.49 11.48 130.92
CA LEU A 4 23.20 10.63 129.97
C LEU A 4 24.15 11.57 129.20
N PRO A 5 25.43 11.25 129.07
CA PRO A 5 26.35 12.02 128.23
C PRO A 5 26.00 11.76 126.76
N GLU A 6 25.89 12.81 125.94
CA GLU A 6 26.03 12.67 124.49
C GLU A 6 27.46 12.20 124.22
N GLN A 7 27.64 10.88 124.18
CA GLN A 7 28.81 10.27 123.57
C GLN A 7 28.75 10.64 122.09
N GLY A 8 29.36 11.76 121.72
CA GLY A 8 29.63 12.06 120.33
C GLY A 8 30.29 10.84 119.70
N LEU A 9 29.64 10.25 118.70
CA LEU A 9 30.19 9.14 117.93
C LEU A 9 31.53 9.61 117.36
N ILE A 10 32.64 9.18 117.98
CA ILE A 10 33.98 9.49 117.50
C ILE A 10 34.24 8.60 116.30
N PHE A 11 33.96 9.13 115.11
CA PHE A 11 34.34 8.47 113.86
C PHE A 11 35.85 8.52 113.69
N SER A 12 36.46 7.38 113.32
CA SER A 12 37.78 7.42 112.72
C SER A 12 37.70 8.09 111.34
N ILE A 13 38.80 8.73 110.92
CA ILE A 13 38.88 9.38 109.60
C ILE A 13 38.50 8.42 108.47
N SER A 14 38.88 7.15 108.58
CA SER A 14 38.52 6.10 107.63
C SER A 14 37.03 5.78 107.63
N GLN A 15 36.38 5.73 108.79
CA GLN A 15 34.93 5.51 108.90
C GLN A 15 34.14 6.69 108.35
N LEU A 16 34.57 7.92 108.63
CA LEU A 16 33.95 9.13 108.10
C LEU A 16 34.02 9.16 106.56
N ASN A 17 35.19 8.89 105.98
CA ASN A 17 35.33 8.85 104.52
C ASN A 17 34.51 7.74 103.87
N ALA A 18 34.39 6.57 104.51
CA ALA A 18 33.59 5.46 104.01
C ALA A 18 32.08 5.78 104.03
N GLU A 19 31.57 6.41 105.09
CA GLU A 19 30.16 6.84 105.15
C GLU A 19 29.85 7.94 104.13
N VAL A 20 30.73 8.93 103.97
CA VAL A 20 30.56 10.00 102.98
C VAL A 20 30.58 9.43 101.55
N SER A 21 31.49 8.49 101.27
CA SER A 21 31.56 7.78 99.98
C SER A 21 30.24 7.05 99.68
N LEU A 22 29.67 6.35 100.68
CA LEU A 22 28.40 5.64 100.56
C LEU A 22 27.22 6.59 100.29
N LEU A 23 27.12 7.68 101.04
CA LEU A 23 26.06 8.69 100.89
C LEU A 23 26.12 9.36 99.51
N LEU A 24 27.33 9.75 99.06
CA LEU A 24 27.51 10.34 97.73
C LEU A 24 27.09 9.37 96.62
N GLY A 25 27.44 8.09 96.74
CA GLY A 25 27.05 7.06 95.78
C GLY A 25 25.55 6.76 95.74
N GLN A 26 24.83 6.93 96.85
CA GLN A 26 23.37 6.74 96.92
C GLN A 26 22.59 7.97 96.44
N CYS A 27 23.02 9.18 96.81
CA CYS A 27 22.31 10.41 96.50
C CYS A 27 22.53 10.89 95.06
N PHE A 28 23.68 10.59 94.45
CA PHE A 28 24.02 11.03 93.10
C PHE A 28 24.16 9.83 92.15
N PRO A 29 23.11 9.48 91.38
CA PRO A 29 23.26 8.55 90.26
C PRO A 29 24.17 9.14 89.17
N ALA A 30 24.36 8.44 88.05
CA ALA A 30 25.17 8.97 86.97
C ALA A 30 24.58 10.30 86.42
N ILE A 31 25.28 11.41 86.66
CA ILE A 31 24.87 12.76 86.27
C ILE A 31 25.72 13.29 85.11
N TRP A 32 25.22 14.34 84.46
CA TRP A 32 25.93 15.08 83.42
C TRP A 32 26.43 16.40 83.99
N ILE A 33 27.70 16.72 83.72
CA ILE A 33 28.32 18.00 84.09
C ILE A 33 28.98 18.62 82.86
N GLU A 34 28.96 19.94 82.78
CA GLU A 34 29.58 20.72 81.71
C GLU A 34 30.72 21.56 82.31
N GLY A 35 31.84 21.66 81.61
CA GLY A 35 32.95 22.48 82.05
C GLY A 35 34.12 22.49 81.08
N GLU A 36 35.06 23.39 81.32
CA GLU A 36 36.32 23.48 80.58
C GLU A 36 37.37 22.57 81.23
N ILE A 37 38.07 21.78 80.42
CA ILE A 37 39.18 20.94 80.90
C ILE A 37 40.36 21.82 81.28
N SER A 38 40.82 21.68 82.52
CA SER A 38 42.03 22.30 83.04
C SER A 38 42.92 21.27 83.73
N ASN A 39 44.22 21.56 83.86
CA ASN A 39 45.18 20.72 84.59
C ASN A 39 45.20 19.24 84.14
N LEU A 40 45.09 18.98 82.84
CA LEU A 40 45.15 17.63 82.28
C LEU A 40 46.52 16.97 82.51
N ALA A 41 46.51 15.90 83.30
CA ALA A 41 47.66 15.03 83.54
C ALA A 41 47.48 13.69 82.80
N ARG A 42 48.55 13.25 82.12
CA ARG A 42 48.60 11.97 81.39
C ARG A 42 49.72 11.06 81.92
N PRO A 43 49.57 10.40 83.08
CA PRO A 43 50.56 9.48 83.62
C PRO A 43 50.75 8.22 82.74
N SER A 44 51.85 7.49 82.95
CA SER A 44 52.19 6.25 82.23
C SER A 44 51.16 5.12 82.39
N SER A 45 50.28 5.20 83.40
CA SER A 45 49.16 4.28 83.64
C SER A 45 48.02 4.38 82.61
N ARG A 46 48.04 5.40 81.72
CA ARG A 46 47.00 5.70 80.72
C ARG A 46 45.63 6.06 81.30
N HIS A 47 45.54 6.30 82.61
CA HIS A 47 44.43 7.02 83.21
C HIS A 47 44.59 8.52 82.93
N LEU A 48 43.49 9.22 82.71
CA LEU A 48 43.50 10.67 82.57
C LEU A 48 42.93 11.29 83.83
N TYR A 49 43.66 12.25 84.39
CA TYR A 49 43.21 13.06 85.51
C TYR A 49 43.20 14.51 85.06
N PHE A 50 42.08 15.20 85.24
CA PHE A 50 41.94 16.62 84.88
C PHE A 50 40.90 17.26 85.78
N SER A 51 40.87 18.59 85.82
CA SER A 51 39.83 19.34 86.51
C SER A 51 38.84 19.90 85.51
N LEU A 52 37.54 19.70 85.73
CA LEU A 52 36.50 20.45 85.04
C LEU A 52 36.18 21.69 85.86
N LYS A 53 36.33 22.86 85.23
CA LYS A 53 36.02 24.16 85.83
C LYS A 53 34.84 24.82 85.10
N ASP A 54 34.03 25.54 85.85
CA ASP A 54 33.08 26.54 85.36
C ASP A 54 33.48 27.94 85.88
N GLU A 55 32.61 28.93 85.77
CA GLU A 55 32.90 30.31 86.22
C GLU A 55 33.05 30.45 87.75
N GLN A 56 32.53 29.51 88.54
CA GLN A 56 32.40 29.64 90.00
C GLN A 56 33.08 28.50 90.78
N ALA A 57 33.29 27.34 90.19
CA ALA A 57 33.72 26.12 90.84
C ALA A 57 34.60 25.24 89.93
N GLN A 58 35.31 24.29 90.55
CA GLN A 58 36.06 23.27 89.84
C GLN A 58 35.94 21.92 90.56
N VAL A 59 35.93 20.83 89.78
CA VAL A 59 35.89 19.45 90.27
C VAL A 59 37.03 18.64 89.66
N ARG A 60 37.67 17.77 90.45
CA ARG A 60 38.67 16.82 89.94
C ARG A 60 37.97 15.65 89.27
N CYS A 61 38.40 15.32 88.07
CA CYS A 61 37.85 14.24 87.26
C CYS A 61 38.89 13.16 87.02
N ALA A 62 38.44 11.91 87.03
CA ALA A 62 39.24 10.74 86.71
C ALA A 62 38.57 9.94 85.60
N LEU A 63 39.34 9.61 84.57
CA LEU A 63 38.92 8.77 83.45
C LEU A 63 39.82 7.54 83.37
N PHE A 64 39.23 6.37 83.62
CA PHE A 64 39.97 5.12 83.65
C PHE A 64 40.31 4.60 82.25
N ARG A 65 41.38 3.79 82.16
CA ARG A 65 42.04 3.36 80.91
C ARG A 65 41.06 2.67 79.95
N HIS A 66 40.17 1.84 80.48
CA HIS A 66 39.22 1.09 79.68
C HIS A 66 38.21 2.00 78.96
N ARG A 67 37.81 3.13 79.57
CA ARG A 67 36.95 4.15 78.95
C ARG A 67 37.75 5.09 78.05
N ASN A 68 38.97 5.44 78.45
CA ASN A 68 39.86 6.27 77.63
C ASN A 68 40.15 5.66 76.24
N LEU A 69 40.29 4.33 76.15
CA LEU A 69 40.49 3.63 74.88
C LEU A 69 39.22 3.58 73.99
N ALA A 70 38.04 3.73 74.57
CA ALA A 70 36.76 3.73 73.86
C ALA A 70 36.32 5.12 73.39
N LEU A 71 37.01 6.18 73.83
CA LEU A 71 36.71 7.56 73.44
C LEU A 71 37.15 7.83 72.00
N ARG A 72 36.26 8.43 71.22
CA ARG A 72 36.56 8.97 69.89
C ARG A 72 37.28 10.32 69.96
N ILE A 73 37.12 11.04 71.07
CA ILE A 73 37.63 12.39 71.29
C ILE A 73 38.87 12.33 72.19
N ARG A 74 39.91 13.09 71.82
CA ARG A 74 41.11 13.26 72.65
C ARG A 74 40.94 14.51 73.52
N PRO A 75 40.77 14.38 74.85
CA PRO A 75 40.59 15.54 75.72
C PRO A 75 41.87 16.37 75.79
N GLU A 76 41.76 17.68 75.65
CA GLU A 76 42.87 18.65 75.71
C GLU A 76 42.52 19.79 76.67
N ASN A 77 43.52 20.44 77.27
CA ASN A 77 43.30 21.61 78.12
C ASN A 77 42.66 22.73 77.30
N GLY A 78 41.67 23.43 77.87
CA GLY A 78 40.90 24.48 77.20
C GLY A 78 39.67 23.97 76.45
N MET A 79 39.47 22.66 76.34
CA MET A 79 38.30 22.09 75.67
C MET A 79 37.07 22.15 76.58
N HIS A 80 35.97 22.71 76.07
CA HIS A 80 34.65 22.62 76.72
C HIS A 80 34.00 21.29 76.41
N ILE A 81 33.71 20.52 77.46
CA ILE A 81 33.11 19.19 77.34
C ILE A 81 31.88 19.04 78.24
N ILE A 82 31.01 18.14 77.83
CA ILE A 82 29.93 17.59 78.63
C ILE A 82 30.33 16.17 79.01
N ALA A 83 30.46 15.90 80.31
CA ALA A 83 30.88 14.60 80.84
C ALA A 83 29.76 13.94 81.62
N LYS A 84 29.47 12.68 81.31
CA LYS A 84 28.61 11.81 82.13
C LYS A 84 29.47 11.01 83.08
N GLY A 85 29.07 10.93 84.34
CA GLY A 85 29.84 10.20 85.34
C GLY A 85 29.19 10.13 86.69
N LYS A 86 29.93 9.55 87.64
CA LYS A 86 29.49 9.37 89.02
C LYS A 86 30.35 10.19 89.95
N VAL A 87 29.69 10.74 90.95
CA VAL A 87 30.34 11.42 92.06
C VAL A 87 30.92 10.37 93.00
N ALA A 88 32.20 10.48 93.35
CA ALA A 88 32.87 9.56 94.26
C ALA A 88 33.84 10.31 95.17
N LEU A 89 34.19 9.69 96.30
CA LEU A 89 35.23 10.19 97.20
C LEU A 89 36.48 9.31 97.05
N TYR A 90 37.67 9.91 96.99
CA TYR A 90 38.92 9.16 97.07
C TYR A 90 39.26 8.91 98.54
N GLU A 91 38.77 7.79 99.07
CA GLU A 91 38.83 7.41 100.49
C GLU A 91 40.19 7.61 101.20
N PRO A 92 41.35 7.33 100.57
CA PRO A 92 42.65 7.50 101.22
C PRO A 92 43.03 8.96 101.51
N ARG A 93 42.47 9.93 100.77
CA ARG A 93 42.76 11.37 100.97
C ARG A 93 41.51 12.20 101.31
N GLY A 94 40.32 11.63 101.21
CA GLY A 94 39.07 12.36 101.39
C GLY A 94 38.76 13.37 100.27
N ASP A 95 39.43 13.27 99.12
CA ASP A 95 39.24 14.20 98.00
C ASP A 95 37.96 13.86 97.22
N TYR A 96 37.14 14.86 96.95
CA TYR A 96 35.97 14.74 96.07
C TYR A 96 36.41 14.60 94.60
N GLN A 97 35.86 13.62 93.89
CA GLN A 97 36.19 13.35 92.49
C GLN A 97 34.96 12.93 91.66
N PHE A 98 35.03 13.22 90.37
CA PHE A 98 34.04 12.81 89.39
C PHE A 98 34.63 11.75 88.46
N ILE A 99 34.08 10.53 88.52
CA ILE A 99 34.52 9.42 87.67
C ILE A 99 33.75 9.48 86.37
N ILE A 100 34.45 9.79 85.28
CA ILE A 100 33.85 9.97 83.97
C ILE A 100 33.61 8.62 83.30
N GLU A 101 32.39 8.41 82.83
CA GLU A 101 31.96 7.25 82.05
C GLU A 101 31.92 7.56 80.55
N GLN A 102 31.48 8.78 80.17
CA GLN A 102 31.33 9.24 78.78
C GLN A 102 31.67 10.73 78.66
N ILE A 103 32.28 11.14 77.54
CA ILE A 103 32.63 12.53 77.23
C ILE A 103 32.06 12.88 75.86
N GLU A 104 31.43 14.05 75.76
CA GLU A 104 30.94 14.69 74.55
C GLU A 104 31.50 16.12 74.48
N THR A 105 31.72 16.66 73.29
CA THR A 105 32.07 18.08 73.17
C THR A 105 30.82 18.92 73.42
N ALA A 106 30.94 20.04 74.15
CA ALA A 106 29.77 20.87 74.48
C ALA A 106 29.08 21.46 73.23
N GLY A 107 29.82 21.64 72.13
CA GLY A 107 29.30 22.15 70.86
C GLY A 107 28.36 21.19 70.13
N GLU A 108 28.72 19.90 70.02
CA GLU A 108 27.94 18.91 69.27
C GLU A 108 26.58 18.62 69.92
N GLY A 109 26.52 18.57 71.25
CA GLY A 109 25.26 18.30 71.98
C GLY A 109 24.22 19.43 71.85
N LEU A 110 24.66 20.69 71.80
CA LEU A 110 23.77 21.84 71.58
C LEU A 110 23.21 21.85 70.15
N LEU A 111 24.06 21.58 69.16
CA LEU A 111 23.66 21.49 67.75
C LEU A 111 22.68 20.33 67.54
N GLN A 112 22.92 19.16 68.13
CA GLN A 112 22.00 18.04 68.00
C GLN A 112 20.61 18.33 68.60
N ARG A 113 20.54 18.96 69.78
CA ARG A 113 19.26 19.38 70.37
C ARG A 113 18.54 20.41 69.49
N ARG A 114 19.26 21.38 68.93
CA ARG A 114 18.69 22.38 68.00
C ARG A 114 18.14 21.73 66.73
N PHE A 115 18.86 20.75 66.19
CA PHE A 115 18.43 19.99 65.03
C PHE A 115 17.14 19.21 65.31
N GLU A 116 17.08 18.48 66.43
CA GLU A 116 15.90 17.71 66.82
C GLU A 116 14.69 18.62 67.08
N ALA A 117 14.89 19.75 67.76
CA ALA A 117 13.84 20.73 68.01
C ALA A 117 13.28 21.33 66.71
N LEU A 118 14.15 21.74 65.77
CA LEU A 118 13.73 22.30 64.50
C LEU A 118 13.09 21.25 63.58
N LYS A 119 13.64 20.03 63.56
CA LYS A 119 13.05 18.89 62.85
C LYS A 119 11.62 18.62 63.34
N HIS A 120 11.41 18.60 64.66
CA HIS A 120 10.08 18.40 65.22
C HIS A 120 9.13 19.56 64.85
N LYS A 121 9.59 20.82 64.96
CA LYS A 121 8.81 22.01 64.57
C LYS A 121 8.33 21.94 63.11
N LEU A 122 9.24 21.65 62.18
CA LEU A 122 8.92 21.58 60.74
C LEU A 122 8.08 20.35 60.37
N LEU A 123 8.28 19.23 61.06
CA LEU A 123 7.44 18.05 60.92
C LEU A 123 6.00 18.36 61.33
N THR A 124 5.80 19.02 62.48
CA THR A 124 4.45 19.42 62.92
C THR A 124 3.81 20.45 62.00
N ALA A 125 4.60 21.28 61.31
CA ALA A 125 4.12 22.20 60.29
C ALA A 125 3.78 21.50 58.94
N GLY A 126 4.06 20.20 58.79
CA GLY A 126 3.74 19.42 57.60
C GLY A 126 4.72 19.61 56.43
N TRP A 127 5.85 20.28 56.62
CA TRP A 127 6.79 20.64 55.53
C TRP A 127 7.49 19.42 54.91
N PHE A 128 7.44 18.26 55.57
CA PHE A 128 8.04 17.02 55.08
C PHE A 128 7.04 16.15 54.29
N ASN A 129 5.76 16.53 54.24
CA ASN A 129 4.73 15.75 53.58
C ASN A 129 4.97 15.66 52.07
N THR A 130 4.75 14.47 51.51
CA THR A 130 4.95 14.20 50.08
C THR A 130 4.01 15.00 49.19
N GLU A 131 2.88 15.48 49.72
CA GLU A 131 1.90 16.30 48.98
C GLU A 131 2.46 17.67 48.56
N HIS A 132 3.43 18.21 49.31
CA HIS A 132 4.07 19.48 48.99
C HIS A 132 5.30 19.32 48.08
N LYS A 133 5.75 18.09 47.86
CA LYS A 133 6.95 17.80 47.06
C LYS A 133 6.61 17.80 45.58
N LYS A 134 7.40 18.51 44.79
CA LYS A 134 7.26 18.61 43.34
C LYS A 134 7.87 17.40 42.65
N SER A 135 7.26 16.96 41.56
CA SER A 135 7.84 15.93 40.70
C SER A 135 9.00 16.49 39.88
N LEU A 136 10.05 15.69 39.72
CA LEU A 136 11.17 16.06 38.88
C LEU A 136 10.80 15.93 37.40
N PRO A 137 11.19 16.89 36.56
CA PRO A 137 10.98 16.78 35.13
C PRO A 137 11.80 15.60 34.57
N PRO A 138 11.21 14.73 33.73
CA PRO A 138 11.92 13.57 33.19
C PRO A 138 13.08 13.95 32.26
N LEU A 139 13.01 15.15 31.67
CA LEU A 139 14.07 15.75 30.86
C LEU A 139 14.14 17.25 31.17
N PRO A 140 15.00 17.69 32.10
CA PRO A 140 15.12 19.12 32.41
C PRO A 140 15.74 19.87 31.23
N ARG A 141 15.27 21.09 30.93
CA ARG A 141 15.87 21.91 29.88
C ARG A 141 17.20 22.52 30.32
N ALA A 142 17.37 22.73 31.63
CA ALA A 142 18.56 23.26 32.24
C ALA A 142 18.60 22.91 33.73
N ILE A 143 19.79 22.64 34.26
CA ILE A 143 20.00 22.26 35.67
C ILE A 143 20.78 23.37 36.36
N GLY A 144 20.26 23.87 37.48
CA GLY A 144 20.98 24.80 38.35
C GLY A 144 21.71 24.05 39.46
N VAL A 145 22.96 24.39 39.75
CA VAL A 145 23.78 23.75 40.79
C VAL A 145 24.21 24.82 41.79
N ILE A 146 23.73 24.69 43.02
CA ILE A 146 24.08 25.56 44.15
C ILE A 146 25.12 24.82 44.99
N THR A 147 26.38 25.23 44.86
CA THR A 147 27.51 24.60 45.56
C THR A 147 28.73 25.52 45.58
N SER A 148 29.82 25.08 46.24
CA SER A 148 31.08 25.80 46.26
C SER A 148 31.79 25.71 44.90
N PRO A 149 32.28 26.83 44.35
CA PRO A 149 32.92 26.86 43.03
C PRO A 149 34.24 26.08 42.96
N THR A 150 34.90 25.81 44.10
CA THR A 150 36.22 25.18 44.16
C THR A 150 36.21 23.74 44.71
N GLY A 151 35.08 23.25 45.19
CA GLY A 151 34.96 21.96 45.88
C GLY A 151 35.00 20.72 44.97
N ALA A 152 35.22 19.54 45.55
CA ALA A 152 35.11 18.26 44.82
C ALA A 152 33.67 18.02 44.31
N ALA A 153 32.67 18.39 45.12
CA ALA A 153 31.26 18.19 44.81
C ALA A 153 30.82 18.79 43.47
N VAL A 154 31.29 20.00 43.11
CA VAL A 154 30.92 20.61 41.81
C VAL A 154 31.54 19.84 40.64
N ARG A 155 32.78 19.35 40.79
CA ARG A 155 33.47 18.57 39.75
C ARG A 155 32.78 17.22 39.54
N ASP A 156 32.38 16.57 40.63
CA ASP A 156 31.69 15.29 40.58
C ASP A 156 30.33 15.42 39.90
N ILE A 157 29.54 16.43 40.27
CA ILE A 157 28.27 16.74 39.60
C ILE A 157 28.48 17.00 38.11
N LEU A 158 29.42 17.90 37.74
CA LEU A 158 29.67 18.24 36.35
C LEU A 158 30.15 17.03 35.54
N ASN A 159 30.97 16.14 36.11
CA ASN A 159 31.44 14.93 35.46
C ASN A 159 30.28 13.96 35.17
N VAL A 160 29.38 13.76 36.14
CA VAL A 160 28.19 12.92 35.97
C VAL A 160 27.26 13.50 34.91
N LEU A 161 26.94 14.80 34.98
CA LEU A 161 26.06 15.48 34.03
C LEU A 161 26.66 15.46 32.61
N LYS A 162 27.96 15.70 32.45
CA LYS A 162 28.65 15.63 31.16
C LYS A 162 28.62 14.23 30.55
N ARG A 163 28.72 13.18 31.38
CA ARG A 163 28.64 11.79 30.93
C ARG A 163 27.20 11.38 30.55
N ARG A 164 26.21 11.72 31.38
CA ARG A 164 24.81 11.25 31.23
C ARG A 164 23.98 12.12 30.29
N CYS A 165 24.12 13.43 30.35
CA CYS A 165 23.30 14.38 29.59
C CYS A 165 24.10 15.61 29.11
N PRO A 166 25.10 15.44 28.22
CA PRO A 166 25.96 16.55 27.76
C PRO A 166 25.22 17.66 26.99
N HIS A 167 23.97 17.42 26.60
CA HIS A 167 23.13 18.35 25.86
C HIS A 167 22.33 19.29 26.77
N ILE A 168 22.29 19.03 28.09
CA ILE A 168 21.55 19.85 29.05
C ILE A 168 22.52 20.91 29.62
N PRO A 169 22.22 22.22 29.46
CA PRO A 169 23.02 23.29 30.04
C PRO A 169 22.98 23.25 31.58
N VAL A 170 24.12 23.56 32.19
CA VAL A 170 24.30 23.61 33.65
C VAL A 170 24.64 25.03 34.06
N TRP A 171 23.85 25.59 34.99
CA TRP A 171 24.07 26.90 35.60
C TRP A 171 24.63 26.72 37.00
N ILE A 172 25.77 27.35 37.30
CA ILE A 172 26.39 27.27 38.62
C ILE A 172 26.06 28.55 39.40
N TYR A 173 25.45 28.38 40.56
CA TYR A 173 25.21 29.44 41.53
C TYR A 173 26.22 29.27 42.69
N PRO A 174 27.34 30.00 42.67
CA PRO A 174 28.44 29.79 43.61
C PRO A 174 28.05 30.28 45.01
N VAL A 175 28.17 29.41 46.00
CA VAL A 175 27.93 29.75 47.42
C VAL A 175 29.03 29.19 48.30
N THR A 176 29.32 29.86 49.41
CA THR A 176 30.06 29.24 50.51
C THR A 176 29.17 28.17 51.12
N VAL A 177 29.58 26.91 51.04
CA VAL A 177 28.78 25.78 51.56
C VAL A 177 29.01 25.55 53.06
N GLN A 178 29.97 26.26 53.67
CA GLN A 178 30.42 26.14 55.06
C GLN A 178 30.65 27.51 55.70
N GLY A 179 30.55 27.57 57.04
CA GLY A 179 30.72 28.80 57.82
C GLY A 179 29.44 29.61 57.99
N GLU A 180 29.49 30.64 58.84
CA GLU A 180 28.31 31.42 59.28
C GLU A 180 27.58 32.17 58.16
N THR A 181 28.29 32.52 57.08
CA THR A 181 27.66 33.21 55.92
C THR A 181 26.96 32.27 54.95
N ALA A 182 27.18 30.96 55.08
CA ALA A 182 26.74 29.97 54.10
C ALA A 182 25.21 29.94 53.92
N ALA A 183 24.46 29.88 55.02
CA ALA A 183 23.00 29.80 54.94
C ALA A 183 22.39 31.01 54.23
N ARG A 184 22.87 32.24 54.52
CA ARG A 184 22.41 33.46 53.83
C ARG A 184 22.73 33.44 52.35
N GLN A 185 23.89 32.92 51.95
CA GLN A 185 24.26 32.80 50.54
C GLN A 185 23.43 31.75 49.81
N ILE A 186 23.17 30.60 50.45
CA ILE A 186 22.30 29.54 49.90
C ILE A 186 20.89 30.08 49.66
N VAL A 187 20.31 30.79 50.63
CA VAL A 187 18.97 31.41 50.48
C VAL A 187 18.95 32.39 49.31
N ARG A 188 19.96 33.27 49.19
CA ARG A 188 20.06 34.21 48.07
C ARG A 188 20.19 33.50 46.73
N ALA A 189 20.98 32.44 46.65
CA ALA A 189 21.14 31.65 45.42
C ALA A 189 19.83 30.94 45.02
N LEU A 190 19.09 30.37 45.98
CA LEU A 190 17.77 29.78 45.74
C LEU A 190 16.77 30.82 45.23
N GLN A 191 16.73 32.01 45.85
CA GLN A 191 15.87 33.10 45.43
C GLN A 191 16.23 33.61 44.02
N GLN A 192 17.53 33.81 43.76
CA GLN A 192 18.03 34.23 42.45
C GLN A 192 17.65 33.22 41.36
N ALA A 193 17.86 31.92 41.61
CA ALA A 193 17.52 30.89 40.63
C ALA A 193 16.01 30.83 40.33
N ASN A 194 15.16 31.04 41.35
CA ASN A 194 13.72 31.12 41.17
C ASN A 194 13.28 32.39 40.41
N GLN A 195 13.98 33.52 40.59
CA GLN A 195 13.69 34.77 39.87
C GLN A 195 14.13 34.70 38.40
N GLU A 196 15.32 34.14 38.12
CA GLU A 196 15.87 34.07 36.77
C GLU A 196 15.14 33.04 35.88
N GLN A 197 14.57 31.97 36.47
CA GLN A 197 13.86 30.88 35.77
C GLN A 197 14.64 30.28 34.58
N ARG A 198 15.97 30.27 34.66
CA ARG A 198 16.86 29.73 33.61
C ARG A 198 17.03 28.22 33.67
N CYS A 199 16.61 27.62 34.78
CA CYS A 199 16.71 26.20 35.08
C CYS A 199 15.38 25.68 35.59
N ASP A 200 15.09 24.42 35.27
CA ASP A 200 13.83 23.76 35.65
C ASP A 200 14.02 22.83 36.84
N THR A 201 15.26 22.64 37.31
CA THR A 201 15.62 21.77 38.43
C THR A 201 16.88 22.30 39.08
N LEU A 202 16.91 22.27 40.41
CA LEU A 202 18.04 22.73 41.22
C LEU A 202 18.68 21.56 41.95
N ILE A 203 20.00 21.59 42.05
CA ILE A 203 20.79 20.69 42.88
C ILE A 203 21.46 21.53 43.96
N LEU A 204 21.11 21.29 45.22
CA LEU A 204 21.82 21.85 46.37
C LEU A 204 22.78 20.79 46.91
N ALA A 205 24.08 21.04 46.78
CA ALA A 205 25.06 19.98 47.04
C ALA A 205 26.28 20.46 47.82
N ARG A 206 26.75 19.57 48.70
CA ARG A 206 28.01 19.67 49.42
C ARG A 206 28.59 18.27 49.64
N GLY A 207 29.91 18.13 49.59
CA GLY A 207 30.57 16.88 50.02
C GLY A 207 30.44 16.62 51.52
N GLY A 208 31.10 15.56 52.00
CA GLY A 208 31.17 15.26 53.43
C GLY A 208 31.82 16.36 54.27
N GLY A 209 31.55 16.34 55.57
CA GLY A 209 32.11 17.27 56.55
C GLY A 209 31.70 16.89 57.97
N SER A 210 32.20 17.63 58.95
CA SER A 210 31.72 17.55 60.34
C SER A 210 30.24 17.99 60.45
N LEU A 211 29.63 17.78 61.62
CA LEU A 211 28.26 18.26 61.86
C LEU A 211 28.19 19.79 61.79
N GLU A 212 29.21 20.48 62.31
CA GLU A 212 29.36 21.94 62.25
C GLU A 212 29.47 22.44 60.81
N ASP A 213 30.22 21.71 60.00
CA ASP A 213 30.32 21.95 58.57
C ASP A 213 28.95 21.90 57.91
N LEU A 214 28.16 20.84 58.11
CA LEU A 214 26.85 20.67 57.49
C LEU A 214 25.75 21.55 58.11
N TRP A 215 26.06 22.28 59.18
CA TRP A 215 25.08 23.07 59.93
C TRP A 215 24.31 24.12 59.13
N PRO A 216 24.89 24.84 58.14
CA PRO A 216 24.15 25.81 57.33
C PRO A 216 22.91 25.23 56.63
N PHE A 217 22.89 23.92 56.35
CA PHE A 217 21.75 23.22 55.76
C PHE A 217 20.67 22.83 56.78
N ASN A 218 20.97 23.01 58.07
CA ASN A 218 20.05 22.81 59.20
C ASN A 218 19.44 24.13 59.69
N GLU A 219 19.68 25.25 59.01
CA GLU A 219 19.05 26.52 59.37
C GLU A 219 17.61 26.62 58.84
N GLU A 220 16.71 27.16 59.68
CA GLU A 220 15.30 27.36 59.34
C GLU A 220 15.12 28.25 58.10
N ALA A 221 16.02 29.22 57.88
CA ALA A 221 15.99 30.09 56.71
C ALA A 221 16.20 29.32 55.40
N VAL A 222 17.12 28.35 55.38
CA VAL A 222 17.39 27.49 54.21
C VAL A 222 16.21 26.56 53.97
N ALA A 223 15.68 25.93 55.02
CA ALA A 223 14.47 25.12 54.94
C ALA A 223 13.29 25.90 54.33
N THR A 224 13.07 27.14 54.79
CA THR A 224 11.99 28.00 54.28
C THR A 224 12.20 28.33 52.80
N ALA A 225 13.42 28.65 52.39
CA ALA A 225 13.73 28.96 51.00
C ALA A 225 13.54 27.75 50.06
N ILE A 226 13.86 26.53 50.53
CA ILE A 226 13.62 25.29 49.78
C ILE A 226 12.12 25.06 49.63
N TYR A 227 11.36 25.14 50.72
CA TYR A 227 9.91 24.93 50.72
C TYR A 227 9.17 25.92 49.80
N GLN A 228 9.57 27.19 49.81
CA GLN A 228 8.97 28.26 48.98
C GLN A 228 9.45 28.28 47.52
N SER A 229 10.45 27.47 47.16
CA SER A 229 10.94 27.40 45.79
C SER A 229 9.83 26.95 44.84
N HIS A 230 9.75 27.52 43.65
CA HIS A 230 8.86 27.05 42.58
C HIS A 230 9.55 25.96 41.73
N LEU A 231 10.89 26.00 41.68
CA LEU A 231 11.71 24.98 41.04
C LEU A 231 11.87 23.76 41.95
N PRO A 232 11.81 22.52 41.42
CA PRO A 232 12.10 21.32 42.18
C PRO A 232 13.57 21.27 42.59
N ILE A 233 13.84 20.91 43.85
CA ILE A 233 15.17 20.89 44.45
C ILE A 233 15.55 19.46 44.84
N ILE A 234 16.74 19.05 44.38
CA ILE A 234 17.41 17.82 44.79
C ILE A 234 18.54 18.18 45.74
N THR A 235 18.60 17.56 46.90
CA THR A 235 19.75 17.69 47.80
C THR A 235 20.76 16.57 47.59
N GLY A 236 22.04 16.91 47.69
CA GLY A 236 23.15 15.95 47.70
C GLY A 236 24.19 16.41 48.70
N ILE A 237 23.85 16.34 49.99
CA ILE A 237 24.64 16.89 51.09
C ILE A 237 25.23 15.73 51.91
N GLY A 238 26.57 15.68 52.00
CA GLY A 238 27.25 14.66 52.80
C GLY A 238 27.28 13.27 52.17
N HIS A 239 27.16 12.24 53.00
CA HIS A 239 27.10 10.82 52.65
C HIS A 239 25.76 10.18 53.07
N GLU A 240 25.61 8.88 52.81
CA GLU A 240 24.36 8.12 53.08
C GLU A 240 23.81 8.28 54.50
N THR A 241 24.69 8.39 55.50
CA THR A 241 24.32 8.52 56.92
C THR A 241 24.03 9.94 57.37
N ASP A 242 24.38 10.93 56.57
CA ASP A 242 24.23 12.34 56.92
C ASP A 242 22.81 12.78 56.53
N PHE A 243 22.07 13.29 57.52
CA PHE A 243 20.72 13.82 57.31
C PHE A 243 20.66 15.27 57.77
N THR A 244 20.29 16.15 56.85
CA THR A 244 20.07 17.56 57.14
C THR A 244 18.59 17.93 57.03
N ILE A 245 18.21 19.07 57.61
CA ILE A 245 16.84 19.57 57.51
C ILE A 245 16.50 19.91 56.05
N ALA A 246 17.47 20.46 55.30
CA ALA A 246 17.34 20.65 53.86
C ALA A 246 16.92 19.37 53.13
N ASP A 247 17.48 18.20 53.49
CA ASP A 247 17.11 16.91 52.86
C ASP A 247 15.67 16.49 53.12
N PHE A 248 15.12 16.83 54.29
CA PHE A 248 13.74 16.48 54.63
C PHE A 248 12.73 17.38 53.89
N VAL A 249 13.07 18.66 53.73
CA VAL A 249 12.22 19.65 53.04
C VAL A 249 12.34 19.56 51.51
N ALA A 250 13.48 19.14 50.98
CA ALA A 250 13.69 19.01 49.55
C ALA A 250 12.71 18.01 48.90
N ASP A 251 12.46 18.25 47.60
CA ASP A 251 11.58 17.40 46.81
C ASP A 251 12.16 16.00 46.66
N GLN A 252 13.48 15.90 46.50
CA GLN A 252 14.19 14.63 46.49
C GLN A 252 15.55 14.72 47.21
N ARG A 253 15.86 13.69 48.01
CA ARG A 253 17.17 13.52 48.63
C ARG A 253 18.02 12.56 47.80
N ALA A 254 19.27 12.92 47.59
CA ALA A 254 20.32 12.03 47.15
C ALA A 254 21.39 11.87 48.24
N PRO A 255 22.01 10.68 48.37
CA PRO A 255 23.01 10.42 49.40
C PRO A 255 24.34 11.15 49.17
N THR A 256 24.63 11.56 47.94
CA THR A 256 25.89 12.23 47.58
C THR A 256 25.65 13.26 46.47
N PRO A 257 26.56 14.24 46.28
CA PRO A 257 26.51 15.17 45.15
C PRO A 257 26.40 14.46 43.79
N SER A 258 27.18 13.39 43.58
CA SER A 258 27.14 12.58 42.35
C SER A 258 25.77 11.93 42.13
N ALA A 259 25.18 11.35 43.19
CA ALA A 259 23.86 10.75 43.12
C ALA A 259 22.77 11.79 42.83
N ALA A 260 22.90 13.02 43.33
CA ALA A 260 21.97 14.11 43.01
C ALA A 260 21.99 14.44 41.51
N ALA A 261 23.19 14.46 40.91
CA ALA A 261 23.33 14.61 39.46
C ALA A 261 22.72 13.43 38.69
N GLU A 262 22.80 12.21 39.23
CA GLU A 262 22.20 11.02 38.62
C GLU A 262 20.67 11.02 38.66
N LEU A 263 20.07 11.60 39.69
CA LEU A 263 18.62 11.76 39.80
C LEU A 263 18.11 12.90 38.91
N ALA A 264 18.88 13.99 38.79
CA ALA A 264 18.54 15.12 37.94
C ALA A 264 18.61 14.79 36.44
N ALA A 265 19.49 13.88 36.04
CA ALA A 265 19.82 13.64 34.63
C ALA A 265 19.29 12.30 34.12
N PRO A 266 18.43 12.28 33.07
CA PRO A 266 18.12 11.05 32.37
C PRO A 266 19.35 10.51 31.63
N GLU A 267 19.37 9.21 31.39
CA GLU A 267 20.45 8.58 30.65
C GLU A 267 20.30 8.83 29.13
N ALA A 268 21.19 9.65 28.54
CA ALA A 268 21.13 9.97 27.12
C ALA A 268 21.23 8.74 26.21
N GLN A 269 21.86 7.65 26.66
CA GLN A 269 21.91 6.39 25.92
C GLN A 269 20.52 5.76 25.81
N ALA A 270 19.73 5.76 26.89
CA ALA A 270 18.36 5.24 26.89
C ALA A 270 17.47 6.06 25.93
N LEU A 271 17.57 7.39 25.96
CA LEU A 271 16.84 8.26 25.02
C LEU A 271 17.24 8.01 23.56
N ARG A 272 18.54 7.83 23.27
CA ARG A 272 19.01 7.48 21.92
C ARG A 272 18.50 6.12 21.46
N GLN A 273 18.48 5.13 22.35
CA GLN A 273 17.93 3.80 22.04
C GLN A 273 16.43 3.87 21.75
N GLN A 274 15.66 4.61 22.56
CA GLN A 274 14.25 4.84 22.32
C GLN A 274 14.00 5.52 20.97
N LEU A 275 14.75 6.57 20.64
CA LEU A 275 14.65 7.25 19.33
C LEU A 275 14.96 6.30 18.16
N ARG A 276 15.98 5.44 18.27
CA ARG A 276 16.28 4.42 17.25
C ARG A 276 15.14 3.41 17.08
N LEU A 277 14.56 2.94 18.18
CA LEU A 277 13.43 2.01 18.12
C LEU A 277 12.20 2.66 17.48
N LEU A 278 11.90 3.92 17.83
CA LEU A 278 10.82 4.68 17.22
C LEU A 278 11.06 4.92 15.72
N SER A 279 12.30 5.26 15.31
CA SER A 279 12.63 5.46 13.90
C SER A 279 12.50 4.17 13.09
N GLN A 280 12.96 3.04 13.64
CA GLN A 280 12.82 1.73 12.99
C GLN A 280 11.35 1.34 12.82
N ARG A 281 10.53 1.54 13.87
CA ARG A 281 9.08 1.29 13.80
C ARG A 281 8.41 2.18 12.74
N LEU A 282 8.76 3.46 12.68
CA LEU A 282 8.23 4.39 11.68
C LEU A 282 8.57 3.93 10.26
N GLN A 283 9.82 3.55 10.01
CA GLN A 283 10.27 3.05 8.70
C GLN A 283 9.51 1.79 8.28
N GLN A 284 9.33 0.84 9.21
CA GLN A 284 8.57 -0.39 8.95
C GLN A 284 7.11 -0.09 8.62
N GLN A 285 6.45 0.80 9.36
CA GLN A 285 5.05 1.16 9.12
C GLN A 285 4.86 1.90 7.78
N LEU A 286 5.79 2.80 7.43
CA LEU A 286 5.79 3.47 6.13
C LEU A 286 5.97 2.48 4.98
N ALA A 287 6.90 1.52 5.12
CA ALA A 287 7.11 0.48 4.11
C ALA A 287 5.85 -0.38 3.90
N LEU A 288 5.20 -0.81 4.99
CA LEU A 288 3.95 -1.56 4.93
C LEU A 288 2.82 -0.77 4.26
N GLN A 289 2.67 0.52 4.61
CA GLN A 289 1.68 1.37 3.96
C GLN A 289 1.94 1.54 2.46
N LEU A 290 3.19 1.77 2.06
CA LEU A 290 3.56 1.89 0.66
C LEU A 290 3.27 0.60 -0.10
N GLN A 291 3.62 -0.55 0.47
CA GLN A 291 3.32 -1.86 -0.12
C GLN A 291 1.82 -2.08 -0.29
N TYR A 292 1.01 -1.75 0.72
CA TYR A 292 -0.44 -1.85 0.64
C TYR A 292 -1.02 -0.95 -0.46
N LYS A 293 -0.55 0.30 -0.57
CA LYS A 293 -0.99 1.23 -1.61
C LYS A 293 -0.57 0.77 -3.01
N GLN A 294 0.63 0.22 -3.16
CA GLN A 294 1.08 -0.38 -4.42
C GLN A 294 0.21 -1.57 -4.83
N GLN A 295 -0.13 -2.47 -3.90
CA GLN A 295 -1.03 -3.59 -4.17
C GLN A 295 -2.44 -3.11 -4.56
N GLN A 296 -2.97 -2.09 -3.88
CA GLN A 296 -4.25 -1.48 -4.26
C GLN A 296 -4.21 -0.93 -5.68
N LEU A 297 -3.16 -0.16 -6.02
CA LEU A 297 -2.98 0.40 -7.36
C LEU A 297 -2.88 -0.70 -8.41
N HIS A 298 -2.07 -1.74 -8.16
CA HIS A 298 -1.95 -2.88 -9.06
C HIS A 298 -3.30 -3.59 -9.25
N SER A 299 -4.10 -3.76 -8.19
CA SER A 299 -5.45 -4.37 -8.28
C SER A 299 -6.42 -3.52 -9.09
N LEU A 300 -6.36 -2.19 -8.96
CA LEU A 300 -7.21 -1.25 -9.71
C LEU A 300 -6.81 -1.24 -11.17
N GLN A 301 -5.51 -1.22 -11.46
CA GLN A 301 -4.98 -1.27 -12.81
C GLN A 301 -5.28 -2.61 -13.48
N HIS A 302 -5.22 -3.72 -12.75
CA HIS A 302 -5.64 -5.02 -13.26
C HIS A 302 -7.16 -5.05 -13.54
N ARG A 303 -8.00 -4.46 -12.68
CA ARG A 303 -9.45 -4.33 -12.95
C ARG A 303 -9.74 -3.48 -14.18
N LEU A 304 -9.07 -2.34 -14.33
CA LEU A 304 -9.15 -1.49 -15.52
C LEU A 304 -8.74 -2.28 -16.78
N ASN A 305 -7.64 -3.01 -16.69
CA ASN A 305 -7.11 -3.85 -17.78
C ASN A 305 -7.99 -5.06 -18.09
N LEU A 306 -8.80 -5.56 -17.15
CA LEU A 306 -9.76 -6.63 -17.41
C LEU A 306 -11.04 -6.10 -18.06
N GLN A 307 -11.43 -4.86 -17.77
CA GLN A 307 -12.63 -4.25 -18.35
C GLN A 307 -12.47 -3.88 -19.84
N LYS A 308 -11.25 -3.98 -20.42
CA LYS A 308 -10.85 -3.63 -21.81
C LYS A 308 -11.99 -3.10 -22.67
N PRO A 309 -12.41 -1.84 -22.45
CA PRO A 309 -13.46 -1.21 -23.26
C PRO A 309 -13.06 -1.22 -24.73
N ALA A 310 -11.77 -1.04 -25.01
CA ALA A 310 -11.19 -1.12 -26.33
C ALA A 310 -11.41 -2.47 -27.04
N ASN A 311 -11.33 -3.59 -26.32
CA ASN A 311 -11.58 -4.91 -26.92
C ASN A 311 -13.06 -5.14 -27.16
N ARG A 312 -13.94 -4.73 -26.23
CA ARG A 312 -15.40 -4.78 -26.45
C ARG A 312 -15.82 -3.88 -27.62
N LEU A 313 -15.26 -2.68 -27.72
CA LEU A 313 -15.49 -1.76 -28.85
C LEU A 313 -14.97 -2.34 -30.17
N ARG A 314 -13.78 -2.96 -30.17
CA ARG A 314 -13.23 -3.61 -31.37
C ARG A 314 -14.08 -4.80 -31.82
N GLN A 315 -14.58 -5.61 -30.89
CA GLN A 315 -15.52 -6.72 -31.19
C GLN A 315 -16.86 -6.20 -31.72
N GLN A 316 -17.38 -5.11 -31.17
CA GLN A 316 -18.61 -4.49 -31.65
C GLN A 316 -18.44 -3.86 -33.05
N ALA A 317 -17.31 -3.23 -33.32
CA ALA A 317 -16.96 -2.70 -34.64
C ALA A 317 -16.87 -3.83 -35.68
N GLN A 318 -16.14 -4.91 -35.37
CA GLN A 318 -16.05 -6.07 -36.27
C GLN A 318 -17.42 -6.71 -36.52
N LYS A 319 -18.28 -6.77 -35.50
CA LYS A 319 -19.66 -7.27 -35.65
C LYS A 319 -20.51 -6.35 -36.54
N LEU A 320 -20.32 -5.03 -36.46
CA LEU A 320 -20.96 -4.07 -37.36
C LEU A 320 -20.50 -4.30 -38.80
N ASP A 321 -19.20 -4.47 -39.05
CA ASP A 321 -18.66 -4.73 -40.39
C ASP A 321 -19.21 -6.03 -40.99
N GLU A 322 -19.29 -7.10 -40.19
CA GLU A 322 -19.88 -8.38 -40.63
C GLU A 322 -21.37 -8.26 -40.96
N LEU A 323 -22.13 -7.53 -40.13
CA LEU A 323 -23.55 -7.30 -40.36
C LEU A 323 -23.77 -6.45 -41.61
N ASP A 324 -22.93 -5.45 -41.84
CA ASP A 324 -22.99 -4.59 -43.02
C ASP A 324 -22.71 -5.38 -44.31
N LEU A 325 -21.65 -6.21 -44.31
CA LEU A 325 -21.35 -7.09 -45.46
C LEU A 325 -22.47 -8.11 -45.72
N ARG A 326 -23.13 -8.63 -44.67
CA ARG A 326 -24.28 -9.53 -44.81
C ARG A 326 -25.49 -8.80 -45.38
N LEU A 327 -25.77 -7.58 -44.91
CA LEU A 327 -26.87 -6.75 -45.41
C LEU A 327 -26.69 -6.50 -46.91
N HIS A 328 -25.52 -6.03 -47.32
CA HIS A 328 -25.22 -5.75 -48.73
C HIS A 328 -25.37 -7.00 -49.61
N ARG A 329 -24.84 -8.15 -49.18
CA ARG A 329 -25.01 -9.42 -49.90
C ARG A 329 -26.48 -9.83 -50.01
N GLN A 330 -27.25 -9.70 -48.93
CA GLN A 330 -28.65 -10.11 -48.93
C GLN A 330 -29.52 -9.19 -49.81
N ILE A 331 -29.22 -7.90 -49.84
CA ILE A 331 -29.84 -6.95 -50.76
C ILE A 331 -29.53 -7.35 -52.21
N GLN A 332 -28.27 -7.63 -52.54
CA GLN A 332 -27.87 -8.06 -53.88
C GLN A 332 -28.54 -9.37 -54.29
N HIS A 333 -28.56 -10.38 -53.42
CA HIS A 333 -29.26 -11.65 -53.67
C HIS A 333 -30.75 -11.44 -53.89
N TYR A 334 -31.40 -10.59 -53.09
CA TYR A 334 -32.82 -10.29 -53.25
C TYR A 334 -33.11 -9.59 -54.58
N LEU A 335 -32.30 -8.61 -54.96
CA LEU A 335 -32.42 -7.92 -56.25
C LEU A 335 -32.21 -8.88 -57.43
N HIS A 336 -31.20 -9.73 -57.37
CA HIS A 336 -30.93 -10.74 -58.40
C HIS A 336 -32.09 -11.74 -58.52
N TYR A 337 -32.58 -12.28 -57.40
CA TYR A 337 -33.74 -13.16 -57.39
C TYR A 337 -34.99 -12.52 -58.02
N LYS A 338 -35.24 -11.23 -57.74
CA LYS A 338 -36.36 -10.50 -58.35
C LYS A 338 -36.15 -10.29 -59.85
N GLN A 339 -34.93 -9.99 -60.30
CA GLN A 339 -34.59 -9.86 -61.71
C GLN A 339 -34.79 -11.19 -62.45
N ASP A 340 -34.28 -12.30 -61.91
CA ASP A 340 -34.40 -13.63 -62.51
C ASP A 340 -35.87 -14.07 -62.59
N LYS A 341 -36.65 -13.81 -61.53
CA LYS A 341 -38.09 -14.08 -61.53
C LYS A 341 -38.80 -13.27 -62.62
N LEU A 342 -38.45 -12.00 -62.78
CA LEU A 342 -39.01 -11.14 -63.82
C LEU A 342 -38.61 -11.62 -65.23
N GLN A 343 -37.36 -12.02 -65.44
CA GLN A 343 -36.91 -12.61 -66.70
C GLN A 343 -37.64 -13.92 -67.01
N THR A 344 -37.80 -14.79 -66.01
CA THR A 344 -38.53 -16.05 -66.16
C THR A 344 -39.98 -15.79 -66.57
N ILE A 345 -40.68 -14.85 -65.90
CA ILE A 345 -42.05 -14.48 -66.27
C ILE A 345 -42.10 -13.91 -67.69
N LYS A 346 -41.17 -13.03 -68.07
CA LYS A 346 -41.06 -12.51 -69.45
C LYS A 346 -40.87 -13.62 -70.47
N GLN A 347 -39.98 -14.58 -70.20
CA GLN A 347 -39.75 -15.72 -71.09
C GLN A 347 -40.97 -16.62 -71.20
N THR A 348 -41.66 -16.91 -70.09
CA THR A 348 -42.91 -17.68 -70.10
C THR A 348 -43.99 -16.97 -70.93
N LEU A 349 -44.13 -15.64 -70.77
CA LEU A 349 -45.06 -14.82 -71.56
C LEU A 349 -44.73 -14.85 -73.06
N LEU A 350 -43.45 -14.78 -73.42
CA LEU A 350 -43.01 -14.87 -74.83
C LEU A 350 -43.25 -16.27 -75.40
N LYS A 351 -43.00 -17.33 -74.62
CA LYS A 351 -43.26 -18.72 -75.04
C LYS A 351 -44.75 -19.05 -75.17
N SER A 352 -45.59 -18.46 -74.33
CA SER A 352 -47.05 -18.62 -74.42
C SER A 352 -47.70 -17.71 -75.46
N SER A 353 -46.94 -16.79 -76.06
CA SER A 353 -47.43 -15.94 -77.15
C SER A 353 -47.76 -16.79 -78.38
N PRO A 354 -48.99 -16.69 -78.94
CA PRO A 354 -49.38 -17.42 -80.14
C PRO A 354 -48.76 -16.83 -81.42
N LEU A 355 -48.16 -15.63 -81.36
CA LEU A 355 -47.63 -14.92 -82.53
C LEU A 355 -46.62 -15.73 -83.36
N PRO A 356 -45.62 -16.43 -82.78
CA PRO A 356 -44.67 -17.21 -83.56
C PRO A 356 -45.35 -18.41 -84.24
N LYS A 357 -46.32 -19.05 -83.56
CA LYS A 357 -47.09 -20.17 -84.13
C LYS A 357 -48.01 -19.71 -85.26
N ILE A 358 -48.57 -18.51 -85.16
CA ILE A 358 -49.38 -17.91 -86.23
C ILE A 358 -48.50 -17.59 -87.44
N HIS A 359 -47.32 -17.01 -87.23
CA HIS A 359 -46.39 -16.71 -88.33
C HIS A 359 -45.93 -17.99 -89.06
N THR A 360 -45.57 -19.05 -88.35
CA THR A 360 -45.18 -20.32 -88.99
C THR A 360 -46.35 -20.98 -89.70
N ALA A 361 -47.56 -20.95 -89.13
CA ALA A 361 -48.75 -21.46 -89.80
C ALA A 361 -49.10 -20.67 -91.07
N GLN A 362 -48.96 -19.35 -91.06
CA GLN A 362 -49.17 -18.49 -92.25
C GLN A 362 -48.14 -18.80 -93.34
N GLN A 363 -46.87 -18.97 -92.99
CA GLN A 363 -45.82 -19.35 -93.94
C GLN A 363 -46.09 -20.73 -94.55
N ASN A 364 -46.47 -21.72 -93.73
CA ASN A 364 -46.82 -23.05 -94.20
C ASN A 364 -48.03 -23.04 -95.14
N LEU A 365 -49.07 -22.26 -94.82
CA LEU A 365 -50.24 -22.09 -95.68
C LEU A 365 -49.83 -21.49 -97.05
N GLN A 366 -48.96 -20.48 -97.04
CA GLN A 366 -48.49 -19.85 -98.26
C GLN A 366 -47.66 -20.82 -99.14
N GLN A 367 -46.78 -21.60 -98.52
CA GLN A 367 -46.00 -22.63 -99.23
C GLN A 367 -46.89 -23.73 -99.80
N GLN A 368 -47.87 -24.22 -99.02
CA GLN A 368 -48.82 -25.24 -99.48
C GLN A 368 -49.71 -24.72 -100.61
N ALA A 369 -50.13 -23.46 -100.56
CA ALA A 369 -50.91 -22.83 -101.63
C ALA A 369 -50.11 -22.73 -102.94
N GLN A 370 -48.84 -22.32 -102.86
CA GLN A 370 -47.94 -22.28 -104.02
C GLN A 370 -47.69 -23.67 -104.60
N TYR A 371 -47.48 -24.67 -103.72
CA TYR A 371 -47.28 -26.06 -104.13
C TYR A 371 -48.52 -26.63 -104.83
N LEU A 372 -49.72 -26.37 -104.29
CA LEU A 372 -50.98 -26.77 -104.91
C LEU A 372 -51.15 -26.14 -106.29
N GLN A 373 -50.90 -24.83 -106.44
CA GLN A 373 -51.00 -24.13 -107.72
C GLN A 373 -50.06 -24.75 -108.77
N HIS A 374 -48.82 -25.08 -108.37
CA HIS A 374 -47.85 -25.73 -109.25
C HIS A 374 -48.34 -27.13 -109.71
N LEU A 375 -48.83 -27.95 -108.78
CA LEU A 375 -49.37 -29.28 -109.11
C LEU A 375 -50.59 -29.20 -110.02
N MET A 376 -51.47 -28.21 -109.81
CA MET A 376 -52.63 -27.97 -110.68
C MET A 376 -52.18 -27.64 -112.10
N GLN A 377 -51.19 -26.77 -112.28
CA GLN A 377 -50.65 -26.41 -113.60
C GLN A 377 -50.05 -27.64 -114.32
N LEU A 378 -49.26 -28.46 -113.62
CA LEU A 378 -48.68 -29.68 -114.17
C LEU A 378 -49.76 -30.69 -114.62
N ASN A 379 -50.80 -30.89 -113.82
CA ASN A 379 -51.91 -31.78 -114.15
C ASN A 379 -52.67 -31.28 -115.38
N LEU A 380 -52.99 -29.98 -115.44
CA LEU A 380 -53.70 -29.36 -116.54
C LEU A 380 -52.90 -29.47 -117.86
N ALA A 381 -51.58 -29.22 -117.82
CA ALA A 381 -50.70 -29.40 -118.97
C ALA A 381 -50.64 -30.86 -119.45
N SER A 382 -50.58 -31.82 -118.53
CA SER A 382 -50.62 -33.25 -118.85
C SER A 382 -51.94 -33.65 -119.55
N LYS A 383 -53.08 -33.17 -119.04
CA LYS A 383 -54.40 -33.40 -119.65
C LYS A 383 -54.54 -32.76 -121.03
N GLN A 384 -54.04 -31.55 -121.23
CA GLN A 384 -54.00 -30.91 -122.54
C GLN A 384 -53.16 -31.71 -123.54
N LYS A 385 -52.00 -32.23 -123.14
CA LYS A 385 -51.16 -33.08 -123.98
C LYS A 385 -51.84 -34.40 -124.35
N GLN A 386 -52.55 -35.03 -123.40
CA GLN A 386 -53.35 -36.23 -123.67
C GLN A 386 -54.47 -35.96 -124.68
N LEU A 387 -55.19 -34.85 -124.54
CA LEU A 387 -56.24 -34.43 -125.47
C LEU A 387 -55.69 -34.22 -126.90
N ALA A 388 -54.57 -33.51 -127.02
CA ALA A 388 -53.93 -33.26 -128.32
C ALA A 388 -53.52 -34.56 -129.03
N LEU A 389 -52.97 -35.53 -128.30
CA LEU A 389 -52.62 -36.84 -128.86
C LEU A 389 -53.87 -37.64 -129.33
N GLN A 390 -54.96 -37.58 -128.58
CA GLN A 390 -56.22 -38.24 -128.97
C GLN A 390 -56.83 -37.59 -130.21
N ALA A 391 -56.81 -36.26 -130.31
CA ALA A 391 -57.28 -35.54 -131.48
C ALA A 391 -56.47 -35.87 -132.74
N ALA A 392 -55.14 -35.96 -132.63
CA ALA A 392 -54.26 -36.36 -133.73
C ALA A 392 -54.53 -37.78 -134.22
N ARG A 393 -54.79 -38.73 -133.30
CA ARG A 393 -55.17 -40.11 -133.66
C ARG A 393 -56.49 -40.15 -134.42
N LEU A 394 -57.49 -39.37 -133.99
CA LEU A 394 -58.79 -39.30 -134.66
C LEU A 394 -58.66 -38.84 -136.12
N ASN A 395 -57.80 -37.86 -136.40
CA ASN A 395 -57.56 -37.37 -137.77
C ASN A 395 -56.90 -38.42 -138.69
N ALA A 396 -56.05 -39.30 -138.16
CA ALA A 396 -55.33 -40.29 -138.96
C ALA A 396 -56.20 -41.43 -139.52
N TYR A 397 -57.40 -41.64 -138.98
CA TYR A 397 -58.32 -42.71 -139.39
C TYR A 397 -59.46 -42.26 -140.32
N SER A 398 -59.43 -41.03 -140.84
CA SER A 398 -60.49 -40.50 -141.72
C SER A 398 -60.31 -40.92 -143.20
N PRO A 399 -61.29 -41.62 -143.83
CA PRO A 399 -61.19 -42.18 -145.19
C PRO A 399 -61.00 -41.15 -146.33
N LEU A 400 -61.34 -39.88 -146.08
CA LEU A 400 -61.18 -38.78 -147.04
C LEU A 400 -59.70 -38.48 -147.36
N ALA A 401 -58.78 -38.73 -146.42
CA ALA A 401 -57.35 -38.46 -146.60
C ALA A 401 -56.64 -39.41 -147.58
N THR A 402 -57.27 -40.54 -147.92
CA THR A 402 -56.71 -41.55 -148.84
C THR A 402 -56.91 -41.21 -150.31
N LEU A 403 -57.97 -40.47 -150.66
CA LEU A 403 -58.27 -40.04 -152.03
C LEU A 403 -57.44 -38.81 -152.47
N GLU A 404 -56.90 -38.02 -151.53
CA GLU A 404 -56.00 -36.89 -151.84
C GLU A 404 -54.59 -37.32 -152.30
N ARG A 405 -54.18 -38.57 -152.07
CA ARG A 405 -52.82 -39.09 -152.36
C ARG A 405 -52.62 -39.69 -153.76
N GLY A 406 -53.51 -39.38 -154.71
CA GLY A 406 -53.31 -39.71 -156.13
C GLY A 406 -53.61 -41.16 -156.54
N PHE A 407 -54.27 -41.95 -155.69
CA PHE A 407 -54.71 -43.30 -156.02
C PHE A 407 -56.08 -43.26 -156.72
N ALA A 408 -56.21 -43.98 -157.85
CA ALA A 408 -57.46 -44.15 -158.58
C ALA A 408 -58.06 -45.53 -158.29
N VAL A 409 -59.38 -45.62 -158.16
CA VAL A 409 -60.09 -46.89 -157.97
C VAL A 409 -60.74 -47.27 -159.30
N VAL A 410 -60.44 -48.47 -159.80
CA VAL A 410 -60.93 -48.97 -161.08
C VAL A 410 -62.12 -49.90 -160.85
N PHE A 411 -63.20 -49.70 -161.61
CA PHE A 411 -64.46 -50.44 -161.54
C PHE A 411 -64.78 -51.13 -162.87
N ASP A 412 -65.38 -52.32 -162.79
CA ASP A 412 -65.95 -53.07 -163.91
C ASP A 412 -67.34 -52.51 -164.32
N GLN A 413 -67.93 -53.02 -165.40
CA GLN A 413 -69.26 -52.69 -165.93
C GLN A 413 -70.40 -52.86 -164.90
N ASN A 414 -70.19 -53.70 -163.89
CA ASN A 414 -71.10 -53.91 -162.76
C ASN A 414 -70.76 -53.04 -161.53
N HIS A 415 -69.95 -51.99 -161.67
CA HIS A 415 -69.47 -51.12 -160.59
C HIS A 415 -68.70 -51.83 -159.46
N GLN A 416 -68.04 -52.96 -159.75
CA GLN A 416 -67.20 -53.68 -158.77
C GLN A 416 -65.71 -53.37 -158.96
N VAL A 417 -64.98 -53.24 -157.85
CA VAL A 417 -63.56 -52.85 -157.86
C VAL A 417 -62.69 -53.95 -158.44
N LEU A 418 -61.98 -53.63 -159.53
CA LEU A 418 -61.02 -54.52 -160.17
C LEU A 418 -59.67 -54.46 -159.46
N ARG A 419 -59.20 -55.62 -159.00
CA ARG A 419 -57.93 -55.78 -158.28
C ARG A 419 -56.85 -56.53 -159.06
N GLN A 420 -57.23 -57.25 -160.12
CA GLN A 420 -56.34 -58.11 -160.90
C GLN A 420 -56.70 -57.99 -162.39
N ALA A 421 -55.68 -57.90 -163.25
CA ALA A 421 -55.85 -57.67 -164.69
C ALA A 421 -56.46 -58.87 -165.45
N GLU A 422 -56.37 -60.08 -164.90
CA GLU A 422 -56.84 -61.34 -165.52
C GLU A 422 -58.36 -61.42 -165.67
N ASN A 423 -59.11 -60.59 -164.94
CA ASN A 423 -60.58 -60.56 -164.98
C ASN A 423 -61.14 -59.68 -166.11
N THR A 424 -60.31 -59.30 -167.09
CA THR A 424 -60.74 -58.46 -168.22
C THR A 424 -60.36 -59.08 -169.56
N THR A 425 -61.30 -59.06 -170.50
CA THR A 425 -61.12 -59.55 -171.87
C THR A 425 -60.82 -58.39 -172.83
N ASN A 426 -59.98 -58.62 -173.84
CA ASN A 426 -59.66 -57.59 -174.84
C ASN A 426 -60.93 -57.06 -175.50
N GLY A 427 -61.13 -55.74 -175.42
CA GLY A 427 -62.30 -55.02 -175.92
C GLY A 427 -63.29 -54.52 -174.85
N SER A 428 -63.13 -54.87 -173.57
CA SER A 428 -64.06 -54.47 -172.49
C SER A 428 -63.93 -53.00 -172.06
N LEU A 429 -65.06 -52.39 -171.67
CA LEU A 429 -65.16 -51.03 -171.10
C LEU A 429 -65.03 -51.07 -169.57
N LEU A 430 -64.23 -50.17 -168.99
CA LEU A 430 -63.90 -50.02 -167.57
C LEU A 430 -64.12 -48.58 -167.10
N THR A 431 -64.44 -48.38 -165.82
CA THR A 431 -64.62 -47.02 -165.24
C THR A 431 -63.57 -46.74 -164.16
N VAL A 432 -62.78 -45.68 -164.30
CA VAL A 432 -61.74 -45.30 -163.33
C VAL A 432 -62.18 -44.05 -162.57
N ARG A 433 -62.24 -44.11 -161.24
CA ARG A 433 -62.61 -42.98 -160.37
C ARG A 433 -61.39 -42.38 -159.69
N LEU A 434 -61.25 -41.06 -159.80
CA LEU A 434 -60.16 -40.26 -159.24
C LEU A 434 -60.64 -39.44 -158.03
N HIS A 435 -59.72 -38.70 -157.39
CA HIS A 435 -60.03 -37.70 -156.35
C HIS A 435 -61.17 -36.75 -156.75
N LYS A 436 -61.25 -36.40 -158.04
CA LYS A 436 -62.39 -35.71 -158.66
C LYS A 436 -62.61 -36.27 -160.07
N GLY A 437 -63.82 -36.74 -160.37
CA GLY A 437 -64.23 -37.20 -161.71
C GLY A 437 -64.09 -38.70 -161.97
N GLU A 438 -64.69 -39.15 -163.07
CA GLU A 438 -64.72 -40.54 -163.54
C GLU A 438 -64.35 -40.61 -165.03
N LEU A 439 -63.58 -41.62 -165.43
CA LEU A 439 -63.12 -41.85 -166.81
C LEU A 439 -63.58 -43.22 -167.30
N LEU A 440 -64.07 -43.30 -168.54
CA LEU A 440 -64.43 -44.56 -169.20
C LEU A 440 -63.29 -44.98 -170.14
N CYS A 441 -62.72 -46.16 -169.91
CA CYS A 441 -61.54 -46.68 -170.62
C CYS A 441 -61.87 -48.02 -171.29
N ARG A 442 -61.21 -48.35 -172.42
CA ARG A 442 -61.38 -49.64 -173.11
C ARG A 442 -60.06 -50.42 -173.10
N VAL A 443 -60.10 -51.73 -172.83
CA VAL A 443 -58.92 -52.59 -172.74
C VAL A 443 -58.48 -53.04 -174.14
N GLU A 444 -57.27 -52.66 -174.56
CA GLU A 444 -56.72 -53.03 -175.88
C GLU A 444 -55.82 -54.28 -175.85
N GLU A 445 -55.01 -54.47 -174.81
CA GLU A 445 -54.12 -55.63 -174.69
C GLU A 445 -53.87 -56.01 -173.21
N CYS A 446 -54.26 -57.21 -172.80
CA CYS A 446 -53.90 -57.76 -171.49
C CYS A 446 -52.51 -58.42 -171.53
N ARG A 447 -51.50 -57.76 -170.98
CA ARG A 447 -50.17 -58.35 -170.74
C ARG A 447 -49.99 -58.64 -169.25
N THR A 448 -49.75 -59.90 -168.92
CA THR A 448 -49.36 -60.32 -167.56
C THR A 448 -47.85 -60.46 -167.49
N GLU A 449 -47.15 -59.40 -167.07
CA GLU A 449 -45.73 -59.53 -166.75
C GLU A 449 -45.24 -58.68 -165.57
N LYS A 450 -44.29 -59.31 -164.87
CA LYS A 450 -43.09 -58.78 -164.21
C LYS A 450 -43.25 -57.77 -163.07
N LYS A 451 -42.75 -58.23 -161.90
CA LYS A 451 -42.23 -57.42 -160.81
C LYS A 451 -41.26 -56.36 -161.34
N ILE A 452 -41.56 -55.09 -161.07
CA ILE A 452 -40.67 -53.95 -161.29
C ILE A 452 -40.12 -53.48 -159.92
N PRO A 453 -38.84 -53.05 -159.85
CA PRO A 453 -38.10 -52.89 -158.61
C PRO A 453 -38.26 -51.50 -157.97
N THR A 454 -38.13 -51.50 -156.65
CA THR A 454 -37.87 -50.36 -155.78
C THR A 454 -36.66 -49.54 -156.21
N SER A 455 -36.86 -48.24 -156.47
CA SER A 455 -35.91 -47.19 -156.09
C SER A 455 -36.59 -45.83 -156.14
N LEU A 456 -36.56 -45.10 -155.03
CA LEU A 456 -36.20 -43.68 -154.94
C LEU A 456 -36.50 -43.17 -153.51
N SER A 457 -35.45 -43.16 -152.71
CA SER A 457 -35.27 -42.32 -151.54
C SER A 457 -35.06 -40.86 -151.96
N ARG A 458 -35.64 -39.93 -151.20
CA ARG A 458 -35.15 -38.56 -150.92
C ARG A 458 -35.83 -38.14 -149.62
N ASP A 459 -35.09 -38.05 -148.51
CA ASP A 459 -34.36 -36.85 -148.08
C ASP A 459 -35.27 -35.63 -147.95
N PHE A 460 -35.61 -35.25 -146.72
CA PHE A 460 -35.46 -33.91 -146.14
C PHE A 460 -35.69 -33.99 -144.61
N LYS A 461 -34.66 -33.62 -143.84
CA LYS A 461 -34.67 -33.30 -142.38
C LYS A 461 -35.56 -32.07 -142.14
N GLU A 462 -36.18 -31.82 -140.98
CA GLU A 462 -35.76 -31.96 -139.56
C GLU A 462 -36.80 -32.62 -138.64
#